data_AF-A0A936FQ27-F1
#
_entry.id   AF-A0A936FQ27-F1
#
_cell.length_a   1.000
_cell.length_b   1.000
_cell.length_c   1.000
_cell.angle_alpha   90.00
_cell.angle_beta   90.00
_cell.angle_gamma   90.00
#
_symmetry.space_group_name_H-M   'P 1'
#
loop_
_entity.id
_entity.type
_entity.pdbx_description
1 polymer ?
#
loop_
_entity_poly.entity_id
_entity_poly.type
_entity_poly.pdbx_seq_one_letter_code
_entity_poly.pdbx_strand_id
1 'polypeptide(L)'
;MNTFAVCDVCGQEFYRWHRIKTRVCSTSCATSRQREASHRWHERHYTPVRSPLHGKTCSQCGAAFESKRSDALFCSVLCRVRTHREGLAARVTAPRITIRGASAPLSLEPRAR
;
A
#
# COMPACT_ATOMS: atom_id res chain seq x y z
N MET A 1 9.29 11.41 43.99
CA MET A 1 10.59 10.72 44.06
C MET A 1 10.96 10.26 42.67
N ASN A 2 12.13 10.66 42.19
CA ASN A 2 12.65 10.26 40.88
C ASN A 2 13.20 8.84 40.97
N THR A 3 12.99 8.04 39.93
CA THR A 3 13.40 6.62 39.93
C THR A 3 14.26 6.35 38.71
N PHE A 4 15.48 5.86 38.94
CA PHE A 4 16.30 5.28 37.88
C PHE A 4 15.77 3.89 37.53
N ALA A 5 15.89 3.50 36.27
CA ALA A 5 15.51 2.19 35.77
C ALA A 5 16.59 1.65 34.82
N VAL A 6 16.68 0.33 34.73
CA VAL A 6 17.59 -0.35 33.80
C VAL A 6 16.86 -0.63 32.49
N CYS A 7 17.49 -0.33 31.35
CA CYS A 7 16.93 -0.62 30.03
C CYS A 7 16.92 -2.12 29.75
N ASP A 8 15.76 -2.68 29.38
CA ASP A 8 15.62 -4.11 29.02
C ASP A 8 16.48 -4.52 27.79
N VAL A 9 16.92 -3.57 26.97
CA VAL A 9 17.59 -3.83 25.68
C VAL A 9 19.11 -3.67 25.76
N CYS A 10 19.58 -2.56 26.34
CA CYS A 10 21.01 -2.26 26.39
C CYS A 10 21.61 -2.37 27.81
N GLY A 11 20.79 -2.61 28.84
CA GLY A 11 21.26 -2.75 30.22
C GLY A 11 21.73 -1.46 30.89
N GLN A 12 21.67 -0.31 30.21
CA GLN A 12 22.09 0.97 30.79
C GLN A 12 21.04 1.53 31.74
N GLU A 13 21.49 2.18 32.81
CA GLU A 13 20.64 2.94 33.71
C GLU A 13 20.17 4.22 33.01
N PHE A 14 18.88 4.54 33.18
CA PHE A 14 18.30 5.75 32.63
C PHE A 14 17.29 6.36 33.57
N TYR A 15 17.10 7.67 33.42
CA TYR A 15 16.16 8.42 34.22
C TYR A 15 14.72 8.13 33.77
N ARG A 16 13.90 7.62 34.70
CA ARG A 16 12.48 7.39 34.46
C ARG A 16 11.63 8.36 35.26
N TRP A 17 10.84 9.16 34.55
CA TRP A 17 9.84 10.00 35.20
C TRP A 17 8.75 9.11 35.81
N HIS A 18 8.38 9.38 37.07
CA HIS A 18 7.52 8.50 37.88
C HIS A 18 6.18 8.10 37.24
N ARG A 19 5.66 8.89 36.29
CA ARG A 19 4.41 8.58 35.55
C ARG A 19 4.61 7.76 34.28
N ILE A 20 5.84 7.65 33.78
CA ILE A 20 6.18 6.97 32.53
C ILE A 20 6.66 5.56 32.85
N LYS A 21 5.91 4.53 32.44
CA LYS A 21 6.23 3.11 32.70
C LYS A 21 7.12 2.48 31.62
N THR A 22 7.88 3.28 30.87
CA THR A 22 8.80 2.75 29.84
C THR A 22 9.88 1.88 30.48
N ARG A 23 10.29 0.83 29.77
CA ARG A 23 11.35 -0.11 30.18
C ARG A 23 12.61 0.00 29.31
N VAL A 24 12.68 1.05 28.48
CA VAL A 24 13.79 1.30 27.55
C VAL A 24 14.24 2.75 27.64
N CYS A 25 15.54 2.98 27.48
CA CYS A 25 16.17 4.28 27.70
C CYS A 25 16.03 5.27 26.53
N SER A 26 15.80 4.77 25.31
CA SER A 26 15.82 5.58 24.09
C SER A 26 14.88 5.04 23.02
N THR A 27 14.59 5.87 22.01
CA THR A 27 13.84 5.47 20.80
C THR A 27 14.54 4.33 20.04
N SER A 28 15.88 4.31 20.00
CA SER A 28 16.63 3.23 19.35
C SER A 28 16.46 1.90 20.08
N CYS A 29 16.47 1.89 21.42
CA CYS A 29 16.19 0.70 22.21
C CYS A 29 14.73 0.26 22.07
N ALA A 30 13.78 1.20 22.09
CA ALA A 30 12.37 0.90 21.83
C ALA A 30 12.16 0.22 20.46
N THR A 31 12.80 0.76 19.42
CA THR A 31 12.75 0.21 18.05
C THR A 31 13.36 -1.18 17.99
N SER A 32 14.50 -1.40 18.67
CA SER A 32 15.16 -2.72 18.71
C SER A 32 14.27 -3.75 19.39
N ARG A 33 13.67 -3.41 20.54
CA ARG A 33 12.69 -4.26 21.22
C ARG A 33 11.49 -4.58 20.34
N GLN A 34 10.96 -3.59 19.60
CA GLN A 34 9.84 -3.78 18.68
C GLN A 34 10.21 -4.71 17.52
N ARG A 35 11.41 -4.56 16.95
CA ARG A 35 11.93 -5.44 15.89
C ARG A 35 12.06 -6.88 16.37
N GLU A 36 12.63 -7.10 17.55
CA GLU A 36 12.78 -8.43 18.13
C GLU A 36 11.43 -9.05 18.49
N ALA A 37 10.48 -8.26 19.00
CA ALA A 37 9.11 -8.71 19.23
C ALA A 37 8.41 -9.12 17.92
N SER A 38 8.59 -8.32 16.86
CA SER A 38 8.08 -8.64 15.52
C SER A 38 8.72 -9.93 14.99
N HIS A 39 10.05 -10.08 15.12
CA HIS A 39 10.77 -11.28 14.71
C HIS A 39 10.23 -12.54 15.43
N ARG A 40 10.12 -12.48 16.76
CA ARG A 40 9.53 -13.57 17.55
C ARG A 40 8.08 -13.87 17.19
N TRP A 41 7.29 -12.83 16.89
CA TRP A 41 5.93 -13.04 16.42
C TRP A 41 5.91 -13.74 15.05
N HIS A 42 6.76 -13.33 14.12
CA HIS A 42 6.91 -14.00 12.83
C HIS A 42 7.37 -15.45 13.00
N GLU A 43 8.38 -15.73 13.81
CA GLU A 43 8.83 -17.11 14.08
C GLU A 43 7.70 -18.02 14.61
N ARG A 44 6.83 -17.49 15.48
CA ARG A 44 5.76 -18.28 16.11
C ARG A 44 4.47 -18.37 15.32
N HIS A 45 4.13 -17.31 14.57
CA HIS A 45 2.80 -17.14 14.00
C HIS A 45 2.81 -16.92 12.48
N TYR A 46 3.96 -16.66 11.87
CA TYR A 46 4.02 -16.48 10.42
C TYR A 46 3.90 -17.83 9.71
N THR A 47 2.74 -18.07 9.14
CA THR A 47 2.54 -19.14 8.17
C THR A 47 2.67 -18.54 6.77
N PRO A 48 3.64 -18.98 5.95
CA PRO A 48 3.74 -18.49 4.58
C PRO A 48 2.56 -19.03 3.78
N VAL A 49 1.62 -18.15 3.43
CA VAL A 49 0.52 -18.51 2.52
C VAL A 49 1.12 -18.66 1.12
N ARG A 50 1.22 -19.90 0.65
CA ARG A 50 1.58 -20.20 -0.74
C ARG A 50 0.38 -19.89 -1.63
N SER A 51 0.29 -18.65 -2.10
CA SER A 51 -0.73 -18.28 -3.09
C SER A 51 -0.45 -19.00 -4.41
N PRO A 52 -1.48 -19.62 -5.04
CA PRO A 52 -1.32 -20.26 -6.33
C PRO A 52 -0.90 -19.24 -7.40
N LEU A 53 -0.09 -19.69 -8.35
CA LEU A 53 0.24 -18.92 -9.55
C LEU A 53 -0.94 -19.01 -10.52
N HIS A 54 -1.36 -17.86 -11.05
CA HIS A 54 -2.42 -17.75 -12.04
C HIS A 54 -1.78 -17.61 -13.42
N GLY A 55 -2.05 -18.56 -14.32
CA GLY A 55 -1.70 -18.44 -15.74
C GLY A 55 -2.58 -17.38 -16.41
N LYS A 56 -1.94 -16.41 -17.10
CA LYS A 56 -2.61 -15.24 -17.67
C LYS A 56 -1.95 -14.79 -18.96
N THR A 57 -2.66 -13.95 -19.70
CA THR A 57 -2.16 -13.35 -20.95
C THR A 57 -1.92 -11.86 -20.75
N CYS A 58 -0.75 -11.38 -21.19
CA CYS A 58 -0.39 -9.96 -21.08
C CYS A 58 -1.23 -9.12 -22.04
N SER A 59 -1.91 -8.09 -21.54
CA SER A 59 -2.76 -7.20 -22.37
C SER A 59 -1.99 -6.36 -23.38
N GLN A 60 -0.66 -6.27 -23.26
CA GLN A 60 0.18 -5.44 -24.14
C GLN A 60 0.90 -6.23 -25.23
N CYS A 61 1.54 -7.34 -24.86
CA CYS A 61 2.34 -8.13 -25.80
C CYS A 61 1.70 -9.47 -26.17
N GLY A 62 0.58 -9.85 -25.54
CA GLY A 62 -0.11 -11.11 -25.80
C GLY A 62 0.60 -12.36 -25.26
N ALA A 63 1.76 -12.22 -24.61
CA ALA A 63 2.49 -13.37 -24.06
C ALA A 63 1.78 -13.98 -22.85
N ALA A 64 1.84 -15.31 -22.74
CA ALA A 64 1.41 -16.05 -21.54
C ALA A 64 2.41 -15.83 -20.39
N PHE A 65 1.92 -15.62 -19.18
CA PHE A 65 2.72 -15.43 -17.98
C PHE A 65 2.01 -15.91 -16.72
N GLU A 66 2.77 -16.18 -15.65
CA GLU A 66 2.25 -16.59 -14.36
C GLU A 66 2.31 -15.45 -13.34
N SER A 67 1.26 -15.28 -12.53
CA SER A 67 1.23 -14.26 -11.48
C SER A 67 0.64 -14.74 -10.17
N LYS A 68 1.24 -14.30 -9.06
CA LYS A 68 0.66 -14.45 -7.72
C LYS A 68 -0.62 -13.62 -7.55
N ARG A 69 -0.80 -12.57 -8.36
CA ARG A 69 -1.93 -11.64 -8.28
C ARG A 69 -3.05 -12.04 -9.26
N SER A 70 -4.24 -12.25 -8.71
CA SER A 70 -5.45 -12.56 -9.49
C SER A 70 -5.91 -11.42 -10.40
N ASP A 71 -5.39 -10.20 -10.23
CA ASP A 71 -5.68 -9.01 -11.02
C ASP A 71 -4.51 -8.52 -11.90
N ALA A 72 -3.39 -9.24 -11.93
CA ALA A 72 -2.28 -8.90 -12.84
C ALA A 72 -2.70 -8.90 -14.32
N LEU A 73 -2.32 -7.86 -15.05
CA LEU A 73 -2.63 -7.65 -16.49
C LEU A 73 -1.40 -7.70 -17.40
N PHE A 74 -0.21 -7.53 -16.84
CA PHE A 74 1.04 -7.38 -17.61
C PHE A 74 2.07 -8.39 -17.15
N CYS A 75 2.79 -8.99 -18.11
CA CYS A 75 3.85 -9.95 -17.83
C CYS A 75 5.09 -9.30 -17.18
N SER A 76 5.29 -8.00 -17.38
CA SER A 76 6.48 -7.28 -16.90
C SER A 76 6.20 -5.80 -16.62
N VAL A 77 7.10 -5.18 -15.85
CA VAL A 77 7.07 -3.74 -15.59
C VAL A 77 7.20 -2.94 -16.90
N LEU A 78 7.95 -3.45 -17.88
CA LEU A 78 8.12 -2.80 -19.18
C LEU A 78 6.79 -2.71 -19.95
N CYS A 79 6.02 -3.79 -20.01
CA CYS A 79 4.71 -3.79 -20.65
C CYS A 79 3.74 -2.82 -19.96
N ARG A 80 3.73 -2.81 -18.62
CA ARG A 80 2.93 -1.85 -17.84
C ARG A 80 3.31 -0.41 -18.18
N VAL A 81 4.61 -0.08 -18.18
CA VAL A 81 5.10 1.27 -18.49
C VAL A 81 4.75 1.67 -19.92
N ARG A 82 4.85 0.74 -20.88
CA ARG A 82 4.45 0.98 -22.27
C ARG A 82 2.96 1.36 -22.36
N THR A 83 2.06 0.61 -21.74
CA THR A 83 0.62 0.98 -21.70
C THR A 83 0.40 2.36 -21.13
N HIS A 84 1.08 2.70 -20.02
CA HIS A 84 0.93 4.02 -19.42
C HIS A 84 1.43 5.11 -20.36
N ARG A 85 2.55 4.91 -21.05
CA ARG A 85 3.09 5.88 -22.01
C ARG A 85 2.21 6.02 -23.24
N GLU A 86 1.70 4.93 -23.79
CA GLU A 86 0.74 4.93 -24.91
C GLU A 86 -0.57 5.62 -24.53
N GLY A 87 -1.11 5.30 -23.34
CA GLY A 87 -2.31 5.95 -22.82
C GLY A 87 -2.09 7.44 -22.55
N LEU A 88 -0.92 7.85 -22.06
CA LEU A 88 -0.56 9.26 -21.91
C LEU A 88 -0.39 9.93 -23.28
N ALA A 89 0.28 9.30 -24.24
CA ALA A 89 0.41 9.81 -25.60
C ALA A 89 -0.96 10.00 -26.24
N ALA A 90 -1.84 9.01 -26.15
CA ALA A 90 -3.22 9.07 -26.64
C ALA A 90 -4.02 10.19 -25.96
N ARG A 91 -3.81 10.47 -24.67
CA ARG A 91 -4.47 11.58 -23.97
C ARG A 91 -3.93 12.95 -24.35
N VAL A 92 -2.65 13.03 -24.70
CA VAL A 92 -2.01 14.26 -25.19
C VAL A 92 -2.41 14.56 -26.63
N THR A 93 -2.55 13.53 -27.47
CA THR A 93 -2.95 13.67 -28.87
C THR A 93 -4.46 13.67 -29.07
N ALA A 94 -5.24 13.17 -28.11
CA ALA A 94 -6.69 13.28 -28.15
C ALA A 94 -7.07 14.76 -28.16
N PRO A 95 -7.86 15.22 -29.15
CA PRO A 95 -8.38 16.57 -29.11
C PRO A 95 -9.17 16.72 -27.81
N ARG A 96 -8.85 17.76 -27.03
CA ARG A 96 -9.63 18.14 -25.85
C ARG A 96 -10.98 18.65 -26.37
N ILE A 97 -11.92 17.73 -26.60
CA ILE A 97 -13.29 18.06 -26.98
C ILE A 97 -13.93 18.71 -25.75
N THR A 98 -13.87 20.04 -25.69
CA THR A 98 -14.75 20.81 -24.82
C THR A 98 -16.12 20.78 -25.48
N ILE A 99 -17.05 20.03 -24.91
CA ILE A 99 -18.45 20.12 -25.32
C ILE A 99 -18.95 21.51 -24.89
N ARG A 100 -18.82 22.51 -25.76
CA ARG A 100 -19.60 23.75 -25.64
C ARG A 100 -20.99 23.45 -26.16
N GLY A 101 -21.96 23.40 -25.25
CA GLY A 101 -23.38 23.37 -25.61
C GLY A 101 -24.04 21.99 -25.48
N ALA A 102 -24.08 21.44 -24.27
CA ALA A 102 -25.17 20.56 -23.89
C ALA A 102 -26.25 21.41 -23.21
N SER A 103 -27.11 22.06 -24.01
CA SER A 103 -28.37 22.59 -23.50
C SER A 103 -29.31 21.40 -23.28
N ALA A 104 -29.21 20.77 -22.11
CA ALA A 104 -30.22 19.84 -21.65
C ALA A 104 -31.42 20.65 -21.14
N PRO A 105 -32.64 20.49 -21.67
CA PRO A 105 -33.81 20.89 -20.94
C PRO A 105 -34.05 19.89 -19.79
N LEU A 106 -33.91 20.42 -18.57
CA LEU A 106 -34.38 19.82 -17.33
C LEU A 106 -35.87 19.45 -17.44
N SER A 107 -36.18 18.25 -16.95
CA SER A 107 -37.51 17.67 -16.77
C SER A 107 -38.53 18.62 -16.14
N LEU A 108 -39.83 18.41 -16.40
CA LEU A 108 -40.87 18.13 -15.37
C LEU A 108 -42.27 18.24 -16.00
N GLU A 109 -43.04 17.16 -15.87
CA GLU A 109 -44.48 17.11 -16.18
C GLU A 109 -45.28 18.04 -15.25
N PRO A 110 -46.47 18.48 -15.69
CA PRO A 110 -47.58 18.71 -14.77
C PRO A 110 -48.76 17.78 -15.04
N ARG A 111 -49.11 16.98 -14.03
CA ARG A 111 -50.43 16.35 -13.88
C ARG A 111 -51.50 17.44 -13.66
N ALA A 112 -52.61 17.38 -14.40
CA ALA A 112 -53.96 17.83 -14.03
C ALA A 112 -54.89 17.49 -15.22
N ARG A 113 -56.11 16.96 -15.09
CA ARG A 113 -56.98 16.61 -13.97
C ARG A 113 -57.94 15.52 -14.46
#